data_AF-A0A528HC34-F1
#
_entry.id   AF-A0A528HC34-F1
#
_cell.length_a   1.000
_cell.length_b   1.000
_cell.length_c   1.000
_cell.angle_alpha   90.00
_cell.angle_beta   90.00
_cell.angle_gamma   90.00
#
_symmetry.space_group_name_H-M   'P 1'
#
loop_
_entity.id
_entity.type
_entity.pdbx_description
1 polymer ?
#
loop_
_entity_poly.entity_id
_entity_poly.type
_entity_poly.pdbx_seq_one_letter_code
_entity_poly.pdbx_strand_id
1 'polypeptide(L)'
;PWLPSQIEQREGRIVRQGNQHDEVDIFAYATEGSLDATMWQNNERKARFIAAALAGDTSIRRLEDLGEGQANQFAMAKAIASGDQRLMQKAGLEADIARLERLRAAHIDDQHAVRRQIRDAERDIEYSTRRIGDIGQDIERLVPTNGDAFAMTVMDKVYDERKLAGRALMKE
;
A
#
# COMPACT_ATOMS: atom_id res chain seq x y z
N PRO A 1 -5.37 33.03 -21.61
CA PRO A 1 -4.81 32.17 -20.55
C PRO A 1 -5.81 31.11 -20.12
N TRP A 2 -5.48 29.83 -20.32
CA TRP A 2 -6.32 28.72 -19.89
C TRP A 2 -6.46 28.71 -18.36
N LEU A 3 -7.62 28.28 -17.86
CA LEU A 3 -7.81 27.99 -16.44
C LEU A 3 -7.39 26.54 -16.16
N PRO A 4 -6.68 26.25 -15.05
CA PRO A 4 -6.28 24.88 -14.71
C PRO A 4 -7.48 23.92 -14.68
N SER A 5 -8.61 24.37 -14.13
CA SER A 5 -9.84 23.58 -14.05
C SER A 5 -10.42 23.19 -15.40
N GLN A 6 -10.20 23.98 -16.45
CA GLN A 6 -10.67 23.65 -17.80
C GLN A 6 -9.84 22.52 -18.42
N ILE A 7 -8.53 22.50 -18.13
CA ILE A 7 -7.64 21.42 -18.57
C ILE A 7 -7.97 20.14 -17.81
N GLU A 8 -8.06 20.21 -16.48
CA GLU A 8 -8.43 19.07 -15.64
C GLU A 8 -9.80 18.49 -16.00
N GLN A 9 -10.80 19.34 -16.26
CA GLN A 9 -12.12 18.89 -16.69
C GLN A 9 -12.10 18.24 -18.08
N ARG A 10 -11.27 18.75 -19.00
CA ARG A 10 -11.08 18.15 -20.34
C ARG A 10 -10.41 16.78 -20.22
N GLU A 11 -9.31 16.70 -19.48
CA GLU A 11 -8.56 15.47 -19.26
C GLU A 11 -9.41 14.41 -18.53
N GLY A 12 -10.17 14.80 -17.50
CA GLY A 12 -11.08 13.90 -16.79
C GLY A 12 -12.26 13.39 -17.62
N ARG A 13 -12.62 14.07 -18.73
CA ARG A 13 -13.59 13.55 -19.71
C ARG A 13 -12.97 12.57 -20.70
N ILE A 14 -11.67 12.70 -20.94
CA ILE A 14 -10.90 11.86 -21.87
C ILE A 14 -10.47 10.57 -21.15
N VAL A 15 -9.88 10.68 -19.96
CA VAL A 15 -9.45 9.56 -19.12
C VAL A 15 -10.55 9.22 -18.13
N ARG A 16 -11.36 8.22 -18.47
CA ARG A 16 -12.50 7.76 -17.66
C ARG A 16 -12.54 6.24 -17.58
N GLN A 17 -13.18 5.73 -16.52
CA GLN A 17 -13.47 4.32 -16.39
C GLN A 17 -14.40 3.86 -17.53
N GLY A 18 -14.12 2.69 -18.12
CA GLY A 18 -14.90 2.13 -19.22
C GLY A 18 -14.56 2.71 -20.60
N ASN A 19 -13.34 3.23 -20.79
CA ASN A 19 -12.86 3.56 -22.13
C ASN A 19 -12.69 2.31 -23.00
N GLN A 20 -12.88 2.49 -24.31
CA GLN A 20 -12.78 1.41 -25.30
C GLN A 20 -11.33 0.96 -25.55
N HIS A 21 -10.37 1.80 -25.20
CA HIS A 21 -8.94 1.54 -25.30
C HIS A 21 -8.32 1.67 -23.92
N ASP A 22 -7.37 0.79 -23.62
CA ASP A 22 -6.65 0.78 -22.34
C ASP A 22 -5.67 1.95 -22.20
N GLU A 23 -5.27 2.56 -23.32
CA GLU A 23 -4.32 3.67 -23.39
C GLU A 23 -4.91 4.84 -24.18
N VAL A 24 -4.64 6.07 -23.73
CA VAL A 24 -5.19 7.30 -24.32
C VAL A 24 -4.11 8.37 -24.39
N ASP A 25 -3.80 8.81 -25.60
CA ASP A 25 -2.82 9.89 -25.84
C ASP A 25 -3.48 11.27 -25.79
N ILE A 26 -2.88 12.19 -25.03
CA ILE A 26 -3.33 13.58 -24.93
C ILE A 26 -2.26 14.50 -25.51
N PHE A 27 -2.55 15.10 -26.65
CA PHE A 27 -1.68 16.08 -27.30
C PHE A 27 -2.10 17.52 -26.95
N ALA A 28 -1.11 18.34 -26.64
CA ALA A 28 -1.24 19.78 -26.48
C ALA A 28 -0.26 20.48 -27.45
N TYR A 29 -0.78 21.41 -28.24
CA TYR A 29 0.01 22.17 -29.22
C TYR A 29 0.35 23.54 -28.63
N ALA A 30 1.61 23.95 -28.77
CA ALA A 30 2.09 25.27 -28.36
C ALA A 30 3.02 25.83 -29.43
N THR A 31 3.01 27.16 -29.60
CA THR A 31 3.91 27.84 -30.54
C THR A 31 5.20 28.24 -29.83
N GLU A 32 6.35 27.82 -30.37
CA GLU A 32 7.67 28.16 -29.84
C GLU A 32 7.93 29.68 -29.93
N GLY A 33 8.53 30.25 -28.89
CA GLY A 33 8.84 31.68 -28.78
C GLY A 33 7.62 32.59 -28.57
N SER A 34 6.45 32.02 -28.28
CA SER A 34 5.20 32.78 -28.12
C SER A 34 4.80 33.02 -26.66
N LEU A 35 3.75 33.82 -26.47
CA LEU A 35 3.10 34.05 -25.17
C LEU A 35 2.55 32.77 -24.51
N ASP A 36 2.50 31.65 -25.24
CA ASP A 36 2.07 30.35 -24.71
C ASP A 36 2.93 29.90 -23.52
N ALA A 37 4.24 30.21 -23.53
CA ALA A 37 5.14 29.89 -22.41
C ALA A 37 4.69 30.56 -21.10
N THR A 38 4.24 31.82 -21.18
CA THR A 38 3.75 32.57 -20.02
C THR A 38 2.39 32.02 -19.56
N MET A 39 1.55 31.56 -20.49
CA MET A 39 0.27 30.93 -20.15
C MET A 39 0.49 29.60 -19.39
N TRP A 40 1.39 28.74 -19.86
CA TRP A 40 1.75 27.49 -19.18
C TRP A 40 2.37 27.73 -17.80
N GLN A 41 3.27 28.71 -17.67
CA GLN A 41 3.84 29.10 -16.37
C GLN A 41 2.78 29.56 -15.37
N ASN A 42 1.77 30.30 -15.83
CA ASN A 42 0.67 30.73 -14.97
C ASN A 42 -0.23 29.56 -14.56
N ASN A 43 -0.38 28.56 -15.42
CA ASN A 43 -1.11 27.34 -15.11
C ASN A 43 -0.36 26.47 -14.10
N GLU A 44 0.95 26.30 -14.28
CA GLU A 44 1.88 25.64 -13.35
C GLU A 44 1.75 26.20 -11.93
N ARG A 45 1.87 27.52 -11.78
CA ARG A 45 1.78 28.19 -10.47
C ARG A 45 0.44 27.94 -9.78
N LYS A 46 -0.66 27.98 -10.52
CA LYS A 46 -2.01 27.77 -9.97
C LYS A 46 -2.25 26.32 -9.56
N ALA A 47 -1.86 25.37 -10.42
CA ALA A 47 -1.98 23.94 -10.12
C ALA A 47 -1.15 23.55 -8.88
N ARG A 48 0.08 24.07 -8.78
CA ARG A 48 0.95 23.84 -7.61
C ARG A 48 0.35 24.38 -6.31
N PHE A 49 -0.27 25.57 -6.36
CA PHE A 49 -0.95 26.14 -5.20
C PHE A 49 -2.15 25.29 -4.75
N ILE A 50 -2.96 24.80 -5.71
CA ILE A 50 -4.12 23.95 -5.43
C ILE A 50 -3.66 22.60 -4.84
N ALA A 51 -2.65 21.96 -5.43
CA ALA A 51 -2.08 20.71 -4.94
C ALA A 51 -1.54 20.84 -3.50
N ALA A 52 -0.83 21.94 -3.20
CA ALA A 52 -0.34 22.22 -1.85
C ALA A 52 -1.48 22.43 -0.84
N ALA A 53 -2.56 23.11 -1.24
CA ALA A 53 -3.73 23.31 -0.38
C ALA A 53 -4.49 21.99 -0.11
N LEU A 54 -4.58 21.11 -1.10
CA LEU A 54 -5.22 19.79 -0.99
C LEU A 54 -4.40 18.80 -0.15
N ALA A 55 -3.07 18.93 -0.13
CA ALA A 55 -2.19 18.03 0.63
C ALA A 55 -2.31 18.20 2.16
N GLY A 56 -2.88 19.30 2.65
CA GLY A 56 -3.18 19.52 4.08
C GLY A 56 -1.97 19.63 5.01
N ASP A 57 -0.74 19.63 4.49
CA ASP A 57 0.49 19.65 5.29
C ASP A 57 0.98 21.09 5.54
N THR A 58 0.85 21.55 6.78
CA THR A 58 1.27 22.88 7.24
C THR A 58 2.79 23.03 7.47
N SER A 59 3.60 21.98 7.25
CA SER A 59 5.04 21.98 7.54
C SER A 59 5.95 22.40 6.37
N ILE A 60 5.37 22.63 5.19
CA ILE A 60 6.11 22.82 3.93
C ILE A 60 6.76 24.22 3.87
N ARG A 61 7.93 24.37 4.50
CA ARG A 61 8.84 25.53 4.29
C ARG A 61 9.89 25.25 3.20
N ARG A 62 9.85 24.07 2.57
CA ARG A 62 10.48 23.73 1.29
C ARG A 62 9.46 22.99 0.44
N LEU A 63 9.10 23.62 -0.67
CA LEU A 63 8.14 23.12 -1.63
C LEU A 63 8.86 22.14 -2.58
N GLU A 64 9.34 21.01 -2.07
CA GLU A 64 9.81 19.89 -2.89
C GLU A 64 8.61 19.03 -3.28
N ASP A 65 8.29 19.11 -4.58
CA ASP A 65 7.57 18.15 -5.41
C ASP A 65 6.44 17.30 -4.77
N LEU A 66 5.38 17.98 -4.31
CA LEU A 66 4.08 17.34 -4.10
C LEU A 66 3.18 17.66 -5.31
N GLY A 67 3.27 16.83 -6.35
CA GLY A 67 2.23 16.78 -7.39
C GLY A 67 2.71 16.39 -8.79
N GLU A 68 2.99 15.10 -8.99
CA GLU A 68 3.36 14.51 -10.29
C GLU A 68 2.27 14.58 -11.38
N GLY A 69 1.08 15.12 -11.11
CA GLY A 69 -0.02 15.13 -12.08
C GLY A 69 0.17 16.16 -13.18
N GLN A 70 0.07 17.45 -12.84
CA GLN A 70 -0.08 18.52 -13.84
C GLN A 70 1.01 19.60 -13.80
N ALA A 71 1.65 19.85 -12.66
CA ALA A 71 2.66 20.90 -12.55
C ALA A 71 3.91 20.58 -13.40
N ASN A 72 4.35 19.32 -13.42
CA ASN A 72 5.48 18.87 -14.23
C ASN A 72 5.17 18.96 -15.75
N GLN A 73 3.95 18.64 -16.15
CA GLN A 73 3.49 18.77 -17.53
C GLN A 73 3.47 20.24 -18.00
N PHE A 74 3.06 21.16 -17.12
CA PHE A 74 3.08 22.60 -17.42
C PHE A 74 4.51 23.17 -17.45
N ALA A 75 5.43 22.65 -16.62
CA ALA A 75 6.85 23.01 -16.68
C ALA A 75 7.49 22.56 -18.00
N MET A 76 7.18 21.34 -18.48
CA MET A 76 7.59 20.87 -19.81
C MET A 76 7.01 21.72 -20.94
N ALA A 77 5.70 22.01 -20.90
CA ALA A 77 5.05 22.84 -21.92
C ALA A 77 5.61 24.28 -21.97
N LYS A 78 5.98 24.84 -20.80
CA LYS A 78 6.70 26.11 -20.70
C LYS A 78 8.09 26.04 -21.32
N ALA A 79 8.85 24.96 -21.08
CA ALA A 79 10.18 24.77 -21.63
C ALA A 79 10.14 24.68 -23.17
N ILE A 80 9.19 23.90 -23.71
CA ILE A 80 8.95 23.76 -25.16
C ILE A 80 8.57 25.11 -25.77
N ALA A 81 7.63 25.84 -25.17
CA ALA A 81 7.20 27.14 -25.67
C ALA A 81 8.29 28.22 -25.55
N SER A 82 9.25 28.09 -24.63
CA SER A 82 10.36 29.03 -24.46
C SER A 82 11.54 28.79 -25.42
N GLY A 83 11.59 27.63 -26.09
CA GLY A 83 12.68 27.25 -27.00
C GLY A 83 14.04 26.98 -26.35
N ASP A 84 14.14 27.00 -25.01
CA ASP A 84 15.39 26.71 -24.29
C ASP A 84 15.46 25.22 -23.92
N GLN A 85 16.27 24.48 -24.68
CA GLN A 85 16.50 23.04 -24.46
C GLN A 85 17.02 22.70 -23.06
N ARG A 86 17.69 23.62 -22.36
CA ARG A 86 18.21 23.36 -21.01
C ARG A 86 17.09 23.22 -19.98
N LEU A 87 16.01 23.99 -20.15
CA LEU A 87 14.83 23.89 -19.28
C LEU A 87 14.10 22.56 -19.48
N MET A 88 14.06 22.06 -20.72
CA MET A 88 13.46 20.75 -21.03
C MET A 88 14.28 19.61 -20.42
N GLN A 89 15.61 19.64 -20.58
CA GLN A 89 16.50 18.66 -19.95
C GLN A 89 16.38 18.67 -18.44
N LYS A 90 16.32 19.87 -17.83
CA LYS A 90 16.14 20.01 -16.39
C LYS A 90 14.83 19.39 -15.91
N ALA A 91 13.70 19.72 -16.54
CA ALA A 91 12.39 19.17 -16.16
C ALA A 91 12.33 17.64 -16.33
N GLY A 92 12.94 17.11 -17.40
CA GLY A 92 13.08 15.67 -17.60
C GLY A 92 13.91 14.99 -16.51
N LEU A 93 15.05 15.58 -16.15
CA LEU A 93 15.91 15.06 -15.07
C LEU A 93 15.24 15.14 -13.70
N GLU A 94 14.49 16.21 -13.40
CA GLU A 94 13.72 16.34 -12.16
C GLU A 94 12.65 15.23 -12.08
N ALA A 95 11.95 14.94 -13.18
CA ALA A 95 10.98 13.85 -13.25
C ALA A 95 11.63 12.46 -13.02
N ASP A 96 12.81 12.24 -13.62
CA ASP A 96 13.55 11.00 -13.43
C ASP A 96 14.07 10.83 -12.00
N ILE A 97 14.54 11.90 -11.37
CA ILE A 97 14.95 11.91 -9.97
C ILE A 97 13.76 11.52 -9.08
N ALA A 98 12.62 12.18 -9.22
CA ALA A 98 11.42 11.87 -8.43
C ALA A 98 10.97 10.41 -8.61
N ARG A 99 10.99 9.90 -9.85
CA ARG A 99 10.70 8.49 -10.14
C ARG A 99 11.68 7.54 -9.45
N LEU A 100 12.98 7.81 -9.52
CA LEU A 100 14.01 6.98 -8.91
C LEU A 100 13.96 7.01 -7.38
N GLU A 101 13.65 8.16 -6.79
CA GLU A 101 13.47 8.30 -5.34
C GLU A 101 12.29 7.47 -4.83
N ARG A 102 11.15 7.49 -5.55
CA ARG A 102 10.01 6.62 -5.24
C ARG A 102 10.35 5.14 -5.36
N LEU A 103 11.03 4.73 -6.42
CA LEU A 103 11.48 3.34 -6.59
C LEU A 103 12.43 2.92 -5.48
N ARG A 104 13.33 3.81 -5.05
CA ARG A 104 14.24 3.57 -3.92
C ARG A 104 13.48 3.42 -2.61
N ALA A 105 12.49 4.28 -2.34
CA ALA A 105 11.66 4.19 -1.14
C ALA A 105 10.88 2.87 -1.09
N ALA A 106 10.19 2.53 -2.19
CA ALA A 106 9.48 1.25 -2.32
C ALA A 106 10.40 0.05 -2.11
N HIS A 107 11.60 0.07 -2.70
CA HIS A 107 12.57 -1.00 -2.50
C HIS A 107 13.02 -1.15 -1.04
N ILE A 108 13.23 -0.05 -0.32
CA ILE A 108 13.59 -0.08 1.10
C ILE A 108 12.44 -0.64 1.92
N ASP A 109 11.20 -0.21 1.66
CA ASP A 109 10.01 -0.71 2.34
C ASP A 109 9.80 -2.22 2.11
N ASP A 110 10.00 -2.69 0.87
CA ASP A 110 9.96 -4.11 0.52
C ASP A 110 11.01 -4.91 1.28
N GLN A 111 12.26 -4.41 1.35
CA GLN A 111 13.29 -5.06 2.15
C GLN A 111 12.91 -5.15 3.64
N HIS A 112 12.30 -4.10 4.20
CA HIS A 112 11.83 -4.13 5.58
C HIS A 112 10.65 -5.09 5.77
N ALA A 113 9.73 -5.17 4.81
CA ALA A 113 8.62 -6.11 4.83
C ALA A 113 9.11 -7.56 4.80
N VAL A 114 10.04 -7.90 3.90
CA VAL A 114 10.65 -9.23 3.81
C VAL A 114 11.38 -9.59 5.11
N ARG A 115 12.17 -8.68 5.69
CA ARG A 115 12.84 -8.92 6.98
C ARG A 115 11.86 -9.12 8.13
N ARG A 116 10.68 -8.48 8.12
CA ARG A 116 9.62 -8.74 9.11
C ARG A 116 9.02 -10.13 8.89
N GLN A 117 8.67 -10.46 7.66
CA GLN A 117 8.07 -11.75 7.31
C GLN A 117 8.97 -12.94 7.68
N ILE A 118 10.29 -12.84 7.44
CA ILE A 118 11.25 -13.87 7.85
C ILE A 118 11.23 -14.07 9.36
N ARG A 119 11.34 -12.99 10.14
CA ARG A 119 11.33 -13.08 11.61
C ARG A 119 10.03 -13.63 12.16
N ASP A 120 8.90 -13.25 11.57
CA ASP A 120 7.59 -13.77 11.98
C ASP A 120 7.46 -15.26 11.66
N ALA A 121 7.88 -15.68 10.45
CA ALA A 121 7.89 -17.10 10.07
C ALA A 121 8.81 -17.95 10.97
N GLU A 122 10.00 -17.46 11.32
CA GLU A 122 10.92 -18.15 12.24
C GLU A 122 10.28 -18.34 13.62
N ARG A 123 9.64 -17.30 14.17
CA ARG A 123 8.93 -17.38 15.45
C ARG A 123 7.76 -18.37 15.39
N ASP A 124 7.01 -18.37 14.29
CA ASP A 124 5.86 -19.26 14.10
C ASP A 124 6.30 -20.72 13.98
N ILE A 125 7.44 -20.98 13.32
CA ILE A 125 8.05 -22.32 13.27
C ILE A 125 8.44 -22.77 14.69
N GLU A 126 9.11 -21.92 15.47
CA GLU A 126 9.51 -22.26 16.83
C GLU A 126 8.29 -22.59 17.70
N TYR A 127 7.29 -21.72 17.68
CA TYR A 127 6.05 -21.90 18.44
C TYR A 127 5.31 -23.17 18.03
N SER A 128 5.14 -23.39 16.72
CA SER A 128 4.43 -24.56 16.20
C SER A 128 5.17 -25.86 16.51
N THR A 129 6.50 -25.86 16.43
CA THR A 129 7.32 -27.03 16.76
C THR A 129 7.19 -27.40 18.23
N ARG A 130 7.26 -26.41 19.14
CA ARG A 130 7.02 -26.64 20.57
C ARG A 130 5.64 -27.24 20.81
N ARG A 131 4.61 -26.64 20.19
CA ARG A 131 3.22 -27.08 20.35
C ARG A 131 2.95 -28.47 19.79
N ILE A 132 3.60 -28.86 18.69
CA ILE A 132 3.56 -30.24 18.18
C ILE A 132 4.14 -31.21 19.21
N GLY A 133 5.26 -30.84 19.85
CA GLY A 133 5.86 -31.64 20.93
C GLY A 133 4.92 -31.81 22.13
N ASP A 134 4.34 -30.72 22.62
CA ASP A 134 3.41 -30.73 23.75
C ASP A 134 2.16 -31.57 23.43
N ILE A 135 1.55 -31.37 22.26
CA ILE A 135 0.39 -32.16 21.81
C ILE A 135 0.76 -33.63 21.63
N GLY A 136 1.97 -33.94 21.15
CA GLY A 136 2.46 -35.30 21.04
C GLY A 136 2.49 -36.01 22.38
N GLN A 137 2.97 -35.34 23.43
CA GLN A 137 2.95 -35.87 24.80
C GLN A 137 1.52 -36.05 25.33
N ASP A 138 0.62 -35.12 25.03
CA ASP A 138 -0.78 -35.22 25.43
C ASP A 138 -1.47 -36.40 24.73
N ILE A 139 -1.15 -36.67 23.46
CA ILE A 139 -1.64 -37.84 22.72
C ILE A 139 -1.13 -39.14 23.33
N GLU A 140 0.15 -39.22 23.74
CA GLU A 140 0.68 -40.42 24.43
C GLU A 140 -0.01 -40.67 25.77
N ARG A 141 -0.38 -39.60 26.49
CA ARG A 141 -1.11 -39.68 27.76
C ARG A 141 -2.61 -39.83 27.59
N LEU A 142 -3.12 -39.72 26.37
CA LEU A 142 -4.55 -39.79 26.10
C LEU A 142 -5.05 -41.19 26.39
N VAL A 143 -5.82 -41.32 27.47
CA VAL A 143 -6.61 -42.53 27.72
C VAL A 143 -7.89 -42.40 26.88
N PRO A 144 -8.13 -43.30 25.91
CA PRO A 144 -9.34 -43.27 25.10
C PRO A 144 -10.56 -43.46 26.01
N THR A 145 -11.50 -42.52 26.00
CA THR A 145 -12.75 -42.59 26.78
C THR A 145 -13.97 -42.94 25.93
N ASN A 146 -13.72 -43.39 24.69
CA ASN A 146 -14.76 -43.71 23.71
C ASN A 146 -15.27 -45.15 23.87
N GLY A 147 -16.59 -45.33 23.83
CA GLY A 147 -17.23 -46.65 23.95
C GLY A 147 -16.89 -47.32 25.28
N ASP A 148 -16.45 -48.57 25.19
CA ASP A 148 -16.13 -49.45 26.33
C ASP A 148 -14.77 -49.13 26.99
N ALA A 149 -14.00 -48.17 26.46
CA ALA A 149 -12.72 -47.75 27.02
C ALA A 149 -12.84 -46.70 28.14
N PHE A 150 -14.07 -46.25 28.44
CA PHE A 150 -14.30 -45.31 29.53
C PHE A 150 -13.94 -45.96 30.88
N ALA A 151 -13.00 -45.37 31.60
CA ALA A 151 -12.70 -45.71 32.98
C ALA A 151 -12.51 -44.41 33.77
N MET A 152 -13.21 -44.29 34.90
CA MET A 152 -13.16 -43.11 35.76
C MET A 152 -13.04 -43.53 37.23
N THR A 153 -12.02 -43.02 37.90
CA THR A 153 -11.82 -43.25 39.34
C THR A 153 -12.50 -42.15 40.14
N VAL A 154 -13.46 -42.51 41.01
CA VAL A 154 -14.11 -41.59 41.97
C VAL A 154 -13.92 -42.19 43.36
N MET A 155 -13.28 -41.46 44.27
CA MET A 155 -13.04 -41.88 45.66
C MET A 155 -12.41 -43.29 45.75
N ASP A 156 -11.32 -43.51 45.01
CA ASP A 156 -10.57 -44.78 44.89
C ASP A 156 -11.35 -45.98 44.31
N LYS A 157 -12.55 -45.76 43.74
CA LYS A 157 -13.28 -46.78 42.99
C LYS A 157 -13.28 -46.48 41.50
N VAL A 158 -12.84 -47.45 40.70
CA VAL A 158 -12.86 -47.39 39.23
C VAL A 158 -14.25 -47.75 38.72
N TYR A 159 -14.82 -46.89 37.87
CA TYR A 159 -16.09 -47.08 37.20
C TYR A 159 -15.86 -47.13 35.69
N ASP A 160 -16.35 -48.18 35.04
CA ASP A 160 -16.32 -48.41 33.59
C ASP A 160 -17.60 -47.93 32.87
N GLU A 161 -18.68 -47.72 33.63
CA GLU A 161 -19.92 -47.15 33.11
C GLU A 161 -20.10 -45.66 33.46
N ARG A 162 -20.33 -44.84 32.44
CA ARG A 162 -20.60 -43.39 32.57
C ARG A 162 -21.75 -43.06 33.51
N LYS A 163 -22.82 -43.87 33.53
CA LYS A 163 -23.99 -43.66 34.40
C LYS A 163 -23.68 -43.93 35.88
N LEU A 164 -22.85 -44.93 36.17
CA LEU A 164 -22.45 -45.27 37.53
C LEU A 164 -21.43 -44.27 38.07
N ALA A 165 -20.45 -43.88 37.25
CA ALA A 165 -19.47 -42.85 37.58
C ALA A 165 -20.15 -41.50 37.89
N GLY A 166 -21.09 -41.05 37.05
CA GLY A 166 -21.82 -39.80 37.27
C GLY A 166 -22.69 -39.81 38.52
N ARG A 167 -23.30 -40.95 38.88
CA ARG A 167 -24.05 -41.10 40.14
C ARG A 167 -23.14 -41.10 41.37
N ALA A 168 -21.94 -41.64 41.27
CA ALA A 168 -20.95 -41.60 42.35
C ALA A 168 -20.43 -40.19 42.58
N LEU A 169 -20.23 -39.41 41.52
CA LEU A 169 -19.77 -38.02 41.58
C LEU A 169 -20.83 -37.04 42.11
N MET A 170 -22.12 -37.33 41.88
CA MET A 170 -23.25 -36.53 42.40
C MET A 170 -23.69 -36.92 43.83
N LYS A 171 -23.06 -37.93 44.43
CA LYS A 171 -23.32 -38.37 45.81
C LYS A 171 -22.37 -37.76 46.85
N GLU A 172 -21.35 -37.04 46.38
CA GLU A 172 -20.67 -35.97 47.12
C GLU A 172 -21.46 -34.66 47.00
#